data_AF-A0A8T2YCE6-F1
#
_entry.id   AF-A0A8T2YCE6-F1
#
_cell.length_a   1.000
_cell.length_b   1.000
_cell.length_c   1.000
_cell.angle_alpha   90.00
_cell.angle_beta   90.00
_cell.angle_gamma   90.00
#
_symmetry.space_group_name_H-M   'P 1'
#
loop_
_entity.id
_entity.type
_entity.pdbx_description
1 polymer ?
#
loop_
_entity_poly.entity_id
_entity_poly.type
_entity_poly.pdbx_seq_one_letter_code
_entity_poly.pdbx_strand_id
1 'polypeptide(L)'
;MCMQMSTLMQTSQSIIFAGHSIGGTTASLAALWLLSYLQSNSPNLSVLCITFGSPLLGNETLSRAILRERWGGKFCHVVSKYDLMPRILFAPLDPIAPLIKPLLQFWHLYMTSPHLGLLAVQRNDEYEAKIFQFVSVHLGRLVEAGEEAVTGVFRPFGNYFFCSEDGAICVDNVESVIKMMYLLLATGPSYSIEDHLKYGDYVERISSQFLERKSSMEGELPESSYEAGVVLALQSSGIASQEPVAERAKDCLKAARRMGRTPNLNCANLAIKLSRINPYRAEIEWYKALCDRSDDQMGYYDSFKRRGASKRDFKVNLNRHKLAQFWDNVIGLMESNQLPHDFHRHGKWVYSSQSYKLLVEPLDIAEYYRTGMHHIKGHYINHGRERRYQIFDRWWKNVRVEENKRSKFASLTQDTCFWAKVEEARGLLDDVGNTRDPSHSALLWEKMDGFASYAKTLVEAKEVSIDVVAKNSSYSLWLKDYNELKSQREQFRPQFSGLMNRELVP
;
A
#
# COMPACT_ATOMS: atom_id res chain seq x y z
N MET A 1 8.50 20.40 15.71
CA MET A 1 8.26 19.70 14.43
C MET A 1 6.76 19.51 14.13
N CYS A 2 5.92 18.99 15.04
CA CYS A 2 4.50 18.71 14.74
C CYS A 2 3.63 19.92 14.34
N MET A 3 3.73 21.08 15.00
CA MET A 3 2.91 22.26 14.63
C MET A 3 3.29 22.86 13.28
N GLN A 4 4.59 22.91 12.96
CA GLN A 4 5.09 23.38 11.67
C GLN A 4 4.67 22.44 10.53
N MET A 5 4.73 21.12 10.75
CA MET A 5 4.30 20.14 9.74
C MET A 5 2.79 20.25 9.46
N SER A 6 1.96 20.38 10.49
CA SER A 6 0.51 20.58 10.32
C SER A 6 0.19 21.81 9.46
N THR A 7 0.90 22.91 9.71
CA THR A 7 0.74 24.16 8.93
C THR A 7 1.16 23.97 7.47
N LEU A 8 2.30 23.30 7.23
CA LEU A 8 2.79 23.02 5.87
C LEU A 8 1.82 22.12 5.10
N MET A 9 1.24 21.11 5.75
CA MET A 9 0.27 20.21 5.14
C MET A 9 -1.03 20.89 4.69
N GLN A 10 -1.42 21.99 5.35
CA GLN A 10 -2.61 22.76 5.00
C GLN A 10 -2.34 23.80 3.90
N THR A 11 -1.11 24.31 3.82
CA THR A 11 -0.76 25.45 2.96
C THR A 11 -0.02 25.05 1.68
N SER A 12 0.61 23.87 1.65
CA SER A 12 1.46 23.44 0.54
C SER A 12 0.76 22.43 -0.37
N GLN A 13 1.07 22.47 -1.68
CA GLN A 13 0.65 21.44 -2.64
C GLN A 13 1.64 20.28 -2.72
N SER A 14 2.90 20.53 -2.34
CA SER A 14 3.97 19.54 -2.32
C SER A 14 4.94 19.76 -1.17
N ILE A 15 5.42 18.68 -0.55
CA ILE A 15 6.49 18.69 0.45
C ILE A 15 7.64 17.83 -0.06
N ILE A 16 8.85 18.40 -0.03
CA ILE A 16 10.08 17.71 -0.38
C ILE A 16 10.89 17.50 0.89
N PHE A 17 11.22 16.25 1.18
CA PHE A 17 12.20 15.88 2.19
C PHE A 17 13.54 15.66 1.50
N ALA A 18 14.60 16.28 2.02
CA ALA A 18 15.94 16.04 1.51
C ALA A 18 16.94 15.89 2.64
N GLY A 19 18.02 15.17 2.35
CA GLY A 19 19.11 15.04 3.29
C GLY A 19 20.29 14.29 2.67
N HIS A 20 21.47 14.55 3.21
CA HIS A 20 22.71 13.87 2.87
C HIS A 20 23.11 12.89 3.99
N SER A 21 23.76 11.79 3.63
CA SER A 21 24.23 10.77 4.57
C SER A 21 23.09 10.28 5.48
N ILE A 22 23.34 10.15 6.78
CA ILE A 22 22.34 9.77 7.80
C ILE A 22 21.12 10.72 7.78
N GLY A 23 21.32 12.01 7.48
CA GLY A 23 20.23 12.98 7.36
C GLY A 23 19.23 12.63 6.25
N GLY A 24 19.69 12.03 5.15
CA GLY A 24 18.79 11.55 4.09
C GLY A 24 18.03 10.27 4.48
N THR A 25 18.62 9.41 5.31
CA THR A 25 17.91 8.28 5.94
C THR A 25 16.79 8.80 6.88
N THR A 26 17.08 9.83 7.67
CA THR A 26 16.06 10.53 8.47
C THR A 26 14.98 11.18 7.61
N ALA A 27 15.36 11.82 6.50
CA ALA A 27 14.43 12.40 5.53
C ALA A 27 13.50 11.34 4.93
N SER A 28 14.04 10.16 4.62
CA SER A 28 13.27 9.01 4.10
C SER A 28 12.26 8.50 5.12
N LEU A 29 12.65 8.37 6.40
CA LEU A 29 11.74 8.02 7.49
C LEU A 29 10.63 9.05 7.66
N ALA A 30 10.96 10.35 7.63
CA ALA A 30 9.99 11.43 7.74
C ALA A 30 8.98 11.41 6.58
N ALA A 31 9.45 11.16 5.36
CA ALA A 31 8.59 11.01 4.19
C ALA A 31 7.66 9.79 4.30
N LEU A 32 8.17 8.64 4.77
CA LEU A 32 7.35 7.44 5.02
C LEU A 32 6.27 7.69 6.08
N TRP A 33 6.63 8.38 7.17
CA TRP A 33 5.68 8.78 8.20
C TRP A 33 4.56 9.66 7.63
N LEU A 34 4.92 10.67 6.83
CA LEU A 34 3.93 11.56 6.22
C LEU A 34 3.03 10.81 5.22
N LEU A 35 3.60 9.95 4.38
CA LEU A 35 2.84 9.13 3.43
C LEU A 35 1.82 8.22 4.14
N SER A 36 2.22 7.59 5.24
CA SER A 36 1.33 6.78 6.08
C SER A 36 0.22 7.61 6.72
N TYR A 37 0.55 8.81 7.22
CA TYR A 37 -0.44 9.72 7.79
C TYR A 37 -1.45 10.23 6.74
N LEU A 38 -0.98 10.60 5.55
CA LEU A 38 -1.82 11.09 4.46
C LEU A 38 -2.79 10.03 3.94
N GLN A 39 -2.38 8.76 3.93
CA GLN A 39 -3.24 7.63 3.57
C GLN A 39 -4.52 7.56 4.43
N SER A 40 -4.46 8.07 5.66
CA SER A 40 -5.59 8.06 6.59
C SER A 40 -6.43 9.33 6.52
N ASN A 41 -5.85 10.48 6.14
CA ASN A 41 -6.44 11.79 6.43
C ASN A 41 -6.61 12.75 5.24
N SER A 42 -5.82 12.68 4.16
CA SER A 42 -5.91 13.63 3.03
C SER A 42 -5.13 13.19 1.78
N PRO A 43 -5.75 13.02 0.60
CA PRO A 43 -5.10 12.42 -0.57
C PRO A 43 -4.35 13.37 -1.51
N ASN A 44 -4.42 14.70 -1.31
CA ASN A 44 -3.99 15.67 -2.33
C ASN A 44 -2.58 16.24 -2.17
N LEU A 45 -1.89 15.97 -1.05
CA LEU A 45 -0.53 16.46 -0.81
C LEU A 45 0.50 15.58 -1.52
N SER A 46 1.30 16.15 -2.43
CA SER A 46 2.41 15.42 -3.05
C SER A 46 3.62 15.39 -2.12
N VAL A 47 4.19 14.21 -1.90
CA VAL A 47 5.43 14.03 -1.14
C VAL A 47 6.54 13.56 -2.07
N LEU A 48 7.74 14.08 -1.93
CA LEU A 48 8.95 13.58 -2.60
C LEU A 48 10.09 13.55 -1.58
N CYS A 49 10.94 12.52 -1.66
CA CYS A 49 12.14 12.41 -0.87
C CYS A 49 13.35 12.25 -1.78
N ILE A 50 14.35 13.12 -1.62
CA ILE A 50 15.60 13.09 -2.37
C ILE A 50 16.75 12.96 -1.37
N THR A 51 17.51 11.88 -1.47
CA THR A 51 18.62 11.63 -0.53
C THR A 51 19.94 11.56 -1.27
N PHE A 52 21.03 11.99 -0.63
CA PHE A 52 22.38 11.97 -1.21
C PHE A 52 23.29 11.12 -0.33
N GLY A 53 23.86 10.04 -0.87
CA GLY A 53 24.82 9.21 -0.13
C GLY A 53 24.28 8.56 1.14
N SER A 54 22.95 8.37 1.22
CA SER A 54 22.34 7.85 2.43
C SER A 54 22.53 6.34 2.58
N PRO A 55 22.81 5.85 3.80
CA PRO A 55 22.78 4.44 4.08
C PRO A 55 21.34 3.90 3.92
N LEU A 56 21.23 2.60 3.66
CA LEU A 56 19.95 1.90 3.59
C LEU A 56 19.14 2.03 4.89
N LEU A 57 17.83 1.86 4.78
CA LEU A 57 16.92 2.08 5.91
C LEU A 57 16.09 0.84 6.27
N GLY A 58 15.61 0.12 5.27
CA GLY A 58 14.62 -0.93 5.45
C GLY A 58 15.16 -2.33 5.19
N ASN A 59 14.35 -3.32 5.54
CA ASN A 59 14.51 -4.70 5.11
C ASN A 59 13.56 -5.01 3.94
N GLU A 60 13.54 -6.28 3.53
CA GLU A 60 12.65 -6.79 2.47
C GLU A 60 11.17 -6.49 2.74
N THR A 61 10.73 -6.56 4.00
CA THR A 61 9.33 -6.29 4.35
C THR A 61 8.97 -4.82 4.15
N LEU A 62 9.86 -3.88 4.51
CA LEU A 62 9.64 -2.46 4.24
C LEU A 62 9.65 -2.17 2.74
N SER A 63 10.62 -2.72 1.99
CA SER A 63 10.71 -2.53 0.54
C SER A 63 9.44 -3.02 -0.17
N ARG A 64 8.94 -4.22 0.20
CA ARG A 64 7.66 -4.75 -0.32
C ARG A 64 6.45 -3.90 0.07
N ALA A 65 6.43 -3.32 1.28
CA ALA A 65 5.33 -2.44 1.69
C ALA A 65 5.29 -1.16 0.85
N ILE A 66 6.44 -0.52 0.63
CA ILE A 66 6.60 0.67 -0.22
C ILE A 66 6.17 0.37 -1.66
N LEU A 67 6.52 -0.81 -2.17
CA LEU A 67 6.10 -1.26 -3.50
C LEU A 67 4.57 -1.41 -3.59
N ARG A 68 3.96 -2.11 -2.63
CA ARG A 68 2.50 -2.34 -2.56
C ARG A 68 1.70 -1.05 -2.47
N GLU A 69 2.17 -0.09 -1.70
CA GLU A 69 1.55 1.23 -1.54
C GLU A 69 1.88 2.20 -2.67
N ARG A 70 2.69 1.76 -3.66
CA ARG A 70 3.10 2.54 -4.83
C ARG A 70 3.87 3.81 -4.49
N TRP A 71 4.59 3.76 -3.38
CA TRP A 71 5.40 4.87 -2.89
C TRP A 71 6.79 4.92 -3.51
N GLY A 72 7.23 3.89 -4.24
CA GLY A 72 8.58 3.86 -4.84
C GLY A 72 8.93 5.10 -5.66
N GLY A 73 8.00 5.61 -6.49
CA GLY A 73 8.16 6.85 -7.27
C GLY A 73 8.26 8.15 -6.44
N LYS A 74 8.15 8.06 -5.12
CA LYS A 74 8.25 9.18 -4.16
C LYS A 74 9.64 9.29 -3.55
N PHE A 75 10.54 8.35 -3.84
CA PHE A 75 11.90 8.32 -3.31
C PHE A 75 12.92 8.28 -4.45
N CYS A 76 13.90 9.17 -4.37
CA CYS A 76 15.05 9.25 -5.25
C CYS A 76 16.32 9.25 -4.41
N HIS A 77 17.09 8.17 -4.49
CA HIS A 77 18.33 7.98 -3.77
C HIS A 77 19.50 8.25 -4.72
N VAL A 78 20.09 9.44 -4.61
CA VAL A 78 21.28 9.83 -5.36
C VAL A 78 22.49 9.19 -4.72
N VAL A 79 23.24 8.43 -5.53
CA VAL A 79 24.36 7.61 -5.08
C VAL A 79 25.52 7.81 -6.04
N SER A 80 26.63 8.36 -5.56
CA SER A 80 27.81 8.51 -6.42
C SER A 80 28.52 7.17 -6.62
N LYS A 81 29.33 7.09 -7.69
CA LYS A 81 29.94 5.86 -8.19
C LYS A 81 30.73 5.10 -7.10
N TYR A 82 31.53 5.80 -6.30
CA TYR A 82 32.47 5.19 -5.35
C TYR A 82 32.04 5.31 -3.88
N ASP A 83 31.07 6.17 -3.55
CA ASP A 83 30.71 6.47 -2.15
C ASP A 83 30.43 5.22 -1.30
N LEU A 84 31.20 5.02 -0.24
CA LEU A 84 31.05 3.86 0.61
C LEU A 84 29.73 3.84 1.41
N MET A 85 29.21 5.02 1.81
CA MET A 85 28.15 5.15 2.81
C MET A 85 26.84 4.41 2.46
N PRO A 86 26.30 4.49 1.23
CA PRO A 86 25.11 3.73 0.82
C PRO A 86 25.29 2.21 0.83
N ARG A 87 26.55 1.73 0.83
CA ARG A 87 26.89 0.31 0.73
C ARG A 87 27.22 -0.35 2.08
N ILE A 88 27.54 0.43 3.12
CA ILE A 88 27.99 -0.10 4.43
C ILE A 88 27.00 -1.11 5.02
N LEU A 89 25.69 -0.85 4.90
CA LEU A 89 24.65 -1.68 5.51
C LEU A 89 24.32 -2.98 4.76
N PHE A 90 25.05 -3.29 3.69
CA PHE A 90 25.04 -4.64 3.12
C PHE A 90 25.96 -5.60 3.89
N ALA A 91 26.81 -5.10 4.78
CA ALA A 91 27.70 -5.89 5.61
C ALA A 91 27.29 -5.83 7.10
N PRO A 92 27.54 -6.89 7.89
CA PRO A 92 27.37 -6.84 9.34
C PRO A 92 28.23 -5.73 9.96
N LEU A 93 27.66 -4.94 10.87
CA LEU A 93 28.36 -3.80 11.44
C LEU A 93 29.35 -4.17 12.54
N ASP A 94 29.08 -5.22 13.32
CA ASP A 94 29.90 -5.56 14.51
C ASP A 94 31.41 -5.65 14.23
N PRO A 95 31.88 -6.31 13.13
CA PRO A 95 33.30 -6.43 12.84
C PRO A 95 33.98 -5.12 12.43
N ILE A 96 33.22 -4.16 11.91
CA ILE A 96 33.74 -2.87 11.39
C ILE A 96 33.32 -1.67 12.24
N ALA A 97 32.50 -1.85 13.28
CA ALA A 97 32.02 -0.78 14.14
C ALA A 97 33.13 0.11 14.73
N PRO A 98 34.28 -0.44 15.19
CA PRO A 98 35.39 0.39 15.68
C PRO A 98 35.99 1.29 14.59
N LEU A 99 35.93 0.86 13.33
CA LEU A 99 36.49 1.57 12.17
C LEU A 99 35.50 2.59 11.58
N ILE A 100 34.19 2.35 11.71
CA ILE A 100 33.14 3.25 11.21
C ILE A 100 33.08 4.56 12.01
N LYS A 101 33.25 4.50 13.34
CA LYS A 101 33.11 5.70 14.18
C LYS A 101 34.09 6.83 13.78
N PRO A 102 35.40 6.58 13.58
CA PRO A 102 36.31 7.59 13.04
C PRO A 102 35.89 8.12 11.67
N LEU A 103 35.42 7.25 10.78
CA LEU A 103 34.98 7.63 9.43
C LEU A 103 33.76 8.58 9.46
N LEU A 104 32.77 8.28 10.31
CA LEU A 104 31.61 9.16 10.50
C LEU A 104 32.01 10.52 11.10
N GLN A 105 32.95 10.52 12.05
CA GLN A 105 33.50 11.74 12.62
C GLN A 105 34.23 12.57 11.56
N PHE A 106 35.01 11.93 10.69
CA PHE A 106 35.68 12.59 9.56
C PHE A 106 34.67 13.29 8.65
N TRP A 107 33.66 12.58 8.14
CA TRP A 107 32.65 13.20 7.27
C TRP A 107 31.90 14.32 7.98
N HIS A 108 31.54 14.15 9.26
CA HIS A 108 30.86 15.19 10.04
C HIS A 108 31.71 16.46 10.19
N LEU A 109 32.99 16.31 10.52
CA LEU A 109 33.92 17.43 10.67
C LEU A 109 34.15 18.12 9.33
N TYR A 110 34.35 17.36 8.25
CA TYR A 110 34.56 17.93 6.92
C TYR A 110 33.35 18.75 6.46
N MET A 111 32.14 18.23 6.66
CA MET A 111 30.89 18.91 6.27
C MET A 111 30.57 20.14 7.13
N THR A 112 30.99 20.16 8.40
CA THR A 112 30.74 21.30 9.31
C THR A 112 31.83 22.37 9.21
N SER A 113 33.07 21.96 8.97
CA SER A 113 34.23 22.82 8.83
C SER A 113 35.29 22.14 7.95
N PRO A 114 35.40 22.51 6.66
CA PRO A 114 36.37 21.90 5.75
C PRO A 114 37.83 22.05 6.20
N HIS A 115 38.13 23.15 6.91
CA HIS A 115 39.46 23.43 7.46
C HIS A 115 39.82 22.54 8.66
N LEU A 116 38.86 22.25 9.57
CA LEU A 116 39.08 21.25 10.62
C LEU A 116 39.11 19.82 10.08
N GLY A 117 38.26 19.52 9.10
CA GLY A 117 38.20 18.20 8.46
C GLY A 117 39.52 17.79 7.81
N LEU A 118 40.30 18.75 7.28
CA LEU A 118 41.63 18.52 6.72
C LEU A 118 42.73 18.40 7.80
N LEU A 119 42.56 19.06 8.95
CA LEU A 119 43.52 19.09 10.07
C LEU A 119 43.35 17.93 11.06
N ALA A 120 42.16 17.34 11.16
CA ALA A 120 41.86 16.19 12.02
C ALA A 120 42.47 14.85 11.49
N VAL A 121 43.25 14.91 10.42
CA VAL A 121 43.65 13.76 9.60
C VAL A 121 44.99 13.19 10.05
N GLN A 122 44.95 12.17 10.91
CA GLN A 122 45.83 11.02 10.69
C GLN A 122 45.01 10.01 9.89
N ARG A 123 45.02 10.16 8.56
CA ARG A 123 44.40 9.20 7.65
C ARG A 123 45.06 7.85 7.89
N ASN A 124 44.27 6.84 8.21
CA ASN A 124 44.78 5.48 8.29
C ASN A 124 44.26 4.72 7.08
N ASP A 125 45.00 4.81 5.98
CA ASP A 125 44.72 4.13 4.71
C ASP A 125 44.48 2.63 4.90
N GLU A 126 45.10 2.02 5.92
CA GLU A 126 44.90 0.62 6.27
C GLU A 126 43.50 0.35 6.83
N TYR A 127 42.96 1.26 7.65
CA TYR A 127 41.58 1.14 8.15
C TYR A 127 40.56 1.36 7.05
N GLU A 128 40.78 2.33 6.17
CA GLU A 128 39.90 2.61 5.04
C GLU A 128 39.85 1.42 4.08
N ALA A 129 41.01 0.85 3.73
CA ALA A 129 41.11 -0.35 2.91
C ALA A 129 40.42 -1.56 3.57
N LYS A 130 40.52 -1.72 4.90
CA LYS A 130 39.83 -2.79 5.63
C LYS A 130 38.32 -2.67 5.55
N ILE A 131 37.75 -1.47 5.76
CA ILE A 131 36.30 -1.26 5.67
C ILE A 131 35.84 -1.52 4.23
N PHE A 132 36.53 -0.94 3.24
CA PHE A 132 36.21 -1.12 1.84
C PHE A 132 36.20 -2.60 1.46
N GLN A 133 37.27 -3.33 1.78
CA GLN A 133 37.40 -4.75 1.45
C GLN A 133 36.30 -5.57 2.12
N PHE A 134 36.00 -5.27 3.39
CA PHE A 134 34.96 -5.97 4.13
C PHE A 134 33.58 -5.75 3.51
N VAL A 135 33.21 -4.51 3.19
CA VAL A 135 31.93 -4.18 2.55
C VAL A 135 31.84 -4.79 1.15
N SER A 136 32.90 -4.67 0.35
CA SER A 136 32.95 -5.18 -1.03
C SER A 136 32.79 -6.70 -1.08
N VAL A 137 33.43 -7.45 -0.17
CA VAL A 137 33.29 -8.91 -0.08
C VAL A 137 31.87 -9.33 0.28
N HIS A 138 31.24 -8.68 1.27
CA HIS A 138 29.87 -9.00 1.67
C HIS A 138 28.87 -8.68 0.56
N LEU A 139 29.05 -7.54 -0.09
CA LEU A 139 28.19 -7.11 -1.19
C LEU A 139 28.38 -8.00 -2.43
N GLY A 140 29.60 -8.43 -2.74
CA GLY A 140 29.89 -9.40 -3.80
C GLY A 140 29.21 -10.76 -3.54
N ARG A 141 29.33 -11.29 -2.31
CA ARG A 141 28.62 -12.52 -1.90
C ARG A 141 27.10 -12.39 -2.03
N LEU A 142 26.54 -11.23 -1.69
CA LEU A 142 25.11 -10.97 -1.84
C LEU A 142 24.67 -10.99 -3.31
N VAL A 143 25.51 -10.48 -4.21
CA VAL A 143 25.27 -10.53 -5.66
C VAL A 143 25.37 -11.95 -6.21
N GLU A 144 26.32 -12.75 -5.72
CA GLU A 144 26.52 -14.15 -6.12
C GLU A 144 25.42 -15.09 -5.60
N ALA A 145 24.93 -14.87 -4.37
CA ALA A 145 23.90 -15.71 -3.75
C ALA A 145 22.51 -15.57 -4.40
N GLY A 146 22.24 -14.48 -5.14
CA GLY A 146 20.96 -14.27 -5.82
C GLY A 146 19.76 -14.12 -4.88
N GLU A 147 18.58 -14.60 -5.30
CA GLU A 147 17.33 -14.51 -4.53
C GLU A 147 17.31 -15.41 -3.27
N GLU A 148 18.27 -16.33 -3.11
CA GLU A 148 18.38 -17.25 -1.96
C GLU A 148 18.91 -16.54 -0.70
N ALA A 149 18.06 -15.64 -0.18
CA ALA A 149 17.85 -15.27 1.21
C ALA A 149 19.05 -15.24 2.16
N VAL A 150 19.80 -14.13 2.17
CA VAL A 150 20.39 -13.64 3.42
C VAL A 150 19.29 -12.93 4.21
N THR A 151 18.65 -13.64 5.13
CA THR A 151 17.70 -13.05 6.08
C THR A 151 18.42 -12.03 6.97
N GLY A 152 17.81 -10.86 7.20
CA GLY A 152 18.36 -9.82 8.08
C GLY A 152 19.22 -8.74 7.42
N VAL A 153 19.39 -8.74 6.09
CA VAL A 153 20.13 -7.67 5.38
C VAL A 153 19.20 -6.51 5.01
N PHE A 154 19.74 -5.29 5.02
CA PHE A 154 19.05 -4.12 4.51
C PHE A 154 18.77 -4.26 3.00
N ARG A 155 17.65 -3.71 2.56
CA ARG A 155 17.18 -3.76 1.17
C ARG A 155 16.93 -2.36 0.63
N PRO A 156 17.29 -2.09 -0.63
CA PRO A 156 16.93 -0.85 -1.28
C PRO A 156 15.42 -0.78 -1.53
N PHE A 157 14.91 0.44 -1.58
CA PHE A 157 13.55 0.77 -2.02
C PHE A 157 13.56 2.09 -2.81
N GLY A 158 12.50 2.40 -3.55
CA GLY A 158 12.46 3.62 -4.33
C GLY A 158 13.32 3.54 -5.59
N ASN A 159 13.71 4.69 -6.13
CA ASN A 159 14.55 4.78 -7.31
C ASN A 159 15.96 5.20 -6.91
N TYR A 160 16.97 4.59 -7.52
CA TYR A 160 18.37 4.93 -7.29
C TYR A 160 18.95 5.63 -8.50
N PHE A 161 19.55 6.77 -8.25
CA PHE A 161 20.18 7.61 -9.26
C PHE A 161 21.70 7.56 -9.09
N PHE A 162 22.34 6.66 -9.84
CA PHE A 162 23.78 6.47 -9.78
C PHE A 162 24.50 7.53 -10.60
N CYS A 163 25.40 8.28 -9.98
CA CYS A 163 26.09 9.42 -10.59
C CYS A 163 27.60 9.14 -10.73
N SER A 164 28.18 9.55 -11.86
CA SER A 164 29.60 9.46 -12.15
C SER A 164 30.12 10.73 -12.81
N GLU A 165 31.38 10.71 -13.23
CA GLU A 165 31.96 11.78 -14.05
C GLU A 165 31.33 11.95 -15.43
N ASP A 166 30.86 10.84 -15.97
CA ASP A 166 30.42 10.73 -17.34
C ASP A 166 28.92 10.98 -17.51
N GLY A 167 28.15 10.85 -16.41
CA GLY A 167 26.72 11.13 -16.38
C GLY A 167 26.02 10.50 -15.18
N ALA A 168 24.78 10.07 -15.39
CA ALA A 168 24.03 9.34 -14.38
C ALA A 168 23.01 8.38 -15.00
N ILE A 169 22.63 7.37 -14.22
CA ILE A 169 21.58 6.40 -14.58
C ILE A 169 20.55 6.28 -13.46
N CYS A 170 19.31 5.96 -13.82
CA CYS A 170 18.24 5.68 -12.87
C CYS A 170 17.88 4.18 -12.91
N VAL A 171 17.84 3.54 -11.74
CA VAL A 171 17.51 2.11 -11.58
C VAL A 171 16.47 1.96 -10.48
N ASP A 172 15.37 1.25 -10.77
CA ASP A 172 14.26 1.02 -9.84
C ASP A 172 14.11 -0.46 -9.40
N ASN A 173 14.73 -1.38 -10.14
CA ASN A 173 14.73 -2.81 -9.80
C ASN A 173 15.70 -3.09 -8.64
N VAL A 174 15.19 -3.65 -7.54
CA VAL A 174 15.94 -3.94 -6.29
C VAL A 174 17.21 -4.74 -6.56
N GLU A 175 17.14 -5.80 -7.36
CA GLU A 175 18.31 -6.64 -7.67
C GLU A 175 19.35 -5.88 -8.50
N SER A 176 18.89 -5.15 -9.50
CA SER A 176 19.76 -4.32 -10.33
C SER A 176 20.41 -3.21 -9.49
N VAL A 177 19.71 -2.62 -8.52
CA VAL A 177 20.29 -1.65 -7.59
C VAL A 177 21.41 -2.30 -6.77
N ILE A 178 21.18 -3.48 -6.20
CA ILE A 178 22.20 -4.20 -5.40
C ILE A 178 23.42 -4.55 -6.27
N LYS A 179 23.19 -5.05 -7.49
CA LYS A 179 24.25 -5.36 -8.45
C LYS A 179 25.03 -4.11 -8.86
N MET A 180 24.35 -3.00 -9.15
CA MET A 180 25.03 -1.74 -9.49
C MET A 180 25.80 -1.15 -8.30
N MET A 181 25.28 -1.26 -7.07
CA MET A 181 26.01 -0.87 -5.86
C MET A 181 27.36 -1.59 -5.75
N TYR A 182 27.40 -2.88 -6.07
CA TYR A 182 28.62 -3.69 -6.11
C TYR A 182 29.55 -3.30 -7.25
N LEU A 183 29.02 -3.35 -8.49
CA LEU A 183 29.82 -3.20 -9.70
C LEU A 183 30.49 -1.83 -9.75
N LEU A 184 29.79 -0.76 -9.38
CA LEU A 184 30.36 0.59 -9.36
C LEU A 184 31.45 0.74 -8.29
N LEU A 185 31.22 0.22 -7.09
CA LEU A 185 32.20 0.26 -6.01
C LEU A 185 33.49 -0.49 -6.36
N ALA A 186 33.37 -1.63 -7.07
CA ALA A 186 34.51 -2.46 -7.47
C ALA A 186 35.48 -1.76 -8.45
N THR A 187 35.06 -0.69 -9.13
CA THR A 187 35.89 0.02 -10.13
C THR A 187 36.85 1.05 -9.53
N GLY A 188 36.76 1.39 -8.24
CA GLY A 188 37.57 2.46 -7.66
C GLY A 188 37.64 2.45 -6.14
N PRO A 189 38.48 1.59 -5.52
CA PRO A 189 38.61 1.49 -4.06
C PRO A 189 39.13 2.77 -3.40
N SER A 190 40.03 3.48 -4.09
CA SER A 190 40.83 4.58 -3.53
C SER A 190 40.08 5.90 -3.32
N TYR A 191 38.85 6.03 -3.83
CA TYR A 191 38.09 7.28 -3.79
C TYR A 191 36.80 7.17 -2.96
N SER A 192 36.55 6.01 -2.35
CA SER A 192 35.24 5.68 -1.79
C SER A 192 34.80 6.55 -0.61
N ILE A 193 35.74 7.21 0.07
CA ILE A 193 35.47 8.06 1.23
C ILE A 193 35.30 9.52 0.81
N GLU A 194 36.14 10.00 -0.10
CA GLU A 194 36.08 11.36 -0.64
C GLU A 194 34.87 11.55 -1.55
N ASP A 195 34.46 10.50 -2.27
CA ASP A 195 33.32 10.55 -3.19
C ASP A 195 32.00 10.87 -2.47
N HIS A 196 31.90 10.51 -1.18
CA HIS A 196 30.76 10.88 -0.32
C HIS A 196 30.56 12.40 -0.16
N LEU A 197 31.60 13.19 -0.41
CA LEU A 197 31.60 14.65 -0.27
C LEU A 197 31.33 15.38 -1.60
N LYS A 198 31.33 14.68 -2.74
CA LYS A 198 31.28 15.26 -4.09
C LYS A 198 29.88 15.43 -4.68
N TYR A 199 28.81 15.21 -3.90
CA TYR A 199 27.44 15.29 -4.43
C TYR A 199 27.07 16.66 -5.03
N GLY A 200 27.66 17.76 -4.54
CA GLY A 200 27.51 19.09 -5.14
C GLY A 200 27.99 19.11 -6.59
N ASP A 201 29.24 18.67 -6.81
CA ASP A 201 29.89 18.61 -8.12
C ASP A 201 29.10 17.75 -9.11
N TYR A 202 28.61 16.59 -8.64
CA TYR A 202 27.78 15.70 -9.44
C TYR A 202 26.48 16.37 -9.88
N VAL A 203 25.77 17.04 -8.96
CA VAL A 203 24.51 17.72 -9.27
C VAL A 203 24.72 18.88 -10.24
N GLU A 204 25.76 19.69 -10.04
CA GLU A 204 26.11 20.79 -10.92
C GLU A 204 26.43 20.30 -12.34
N ARG A 205 27.29 19.28 -12.44
CA ARG A 205 27.67 18.74 -13.74
C ARG A 205 26.49 18.10 -14.48
N ILE A 206 25.69 17.28 -13.80
CA ILE A 206 24.54 16.61 -14.44
C ILE A 206 23.52 17.64 -14.93
N SER A 207 23.32 18.71 -14.16
CA SER A 207 22.45 19.83 -14.57
C SER A 207 22.97 20.52 -15.84
N SER A 208 24.29 20.68 -15.96
CA SER A 208 24.94 21.27 -17.14
C SER A 208 24.98 20.33 -18.34
N GLN A 209 25.21 19.02 -18.14
CA GLN A 209 25.27 18.03 -19.22
C GLN A 209 23.92 17.87 -19.96
N PHE A 210 22.78 18.14 -19.31
CA PHE A 210 21.48 18.15 -19.99
C PHE A 210 21.40 19.23 -21.09
N LEU A 211 22.20 20.28 -20.99
CA LEU A 211 22.28 21.37 -21.98
C LEU A 211 23.24 21.03 -23.14
N GLU A 212 24.14 20.07 -22.95
CA GLU A 212 25.16 19.68 -23.93
C GLU A 212 24.69 18.47 -24.75
N ARG A 213 24.50 18.67 -26.06
CA ARG A 213 24.16 17.59 -26.99
C ARG A 213 25.40 16.72 -27.24
N LYS A 214 25.68 15.74 -26.39
CA LYS A 214 26.76 14.78 -26.62
C LYS A 214 26.43 13.88 -27.82
N SER A 215 27.25 13.92 -28.86
CA SER A 215 27.30 12.92 -29.92
C SER A 215 28.43 11.93 -29.60
N SER A 216 28.17 10.90 -28.81
CA SER A 216 29.17 9.85 -28.56
C SER A 216 28.70 8.51 -29.14
N MET A 217 29.23 8.18 -30.31
CA MET A 217 29.36 6.79 -30.75
C MET A 217 30.84 6.59 -31.10
N GLU A 218 31.65 6.27 -30.09
CA GLU A 218 32.91 5.55 -30.31
C GLU A 218 32.60 4.07 -30.08
N GLY A 219 32.62 3.26 -31.15
CA GLY A 219 32.37 1.82 -31.09
C GLY A 219 31.58 1.27 -32.29
N GLU A 220 31.34 -0.05 -32.27
CA GLU A 220 30.47 -0.73 -33.23
C GLU A 220 29.04 -0.15 -33.20
N LEU A 221 28.41 -0.08 -34.37
CA LEU A 221 27.04 0.39 -34.50
C LEU A 221 26.10 -0.54 -33.73
N PRO A 222 25.33 -0.03 -32.75
CA PRO A 222 24.37 -0.86 -32.02
C PRO A 222 23.35 -1.48 -32.98
N GLU A 223 22.99 -2.74 -32.78
CA GLU A 223 22.02 -3.44 -33.64
C GLU A 223 20.60 -2.87 -33.47
N SER A 224 20.35 -2.13 -32.38
CA SER A 224 19.07 -1.49 -32.09
C SER A 224 19.22 -0.23 -31.23
N SER A 225 18.18 0.62 -31.25
CA SER A 225 18.06 1.78 -30.35
C SER A 225 18.08 1.38 -28.87
N TYR A 226 17.63 0.16 -28.55
CA TYR A 226 17.70 -0.39 -27.20
C TYR A 226 19.15 -0.66 -26.77
N GLU A 227 19.91 -1.33 -27.63
CA GLU A 227 21.32 -1.61 -27.36
C GLU A 227 22.14 -0.32 -27.25
N ALA A 228 21.85 0.67 -28.11
CA ALA A 228 22.43 2.01 -28.01
C ALA A 228 22.16 2.63 -26.63
N GLY A 229 20.92 2.50 -26.11
CA GLY A 229 20.55 2.98 -24.78
C GLY A 229 21.29 2.27 -23.64
N VAL A 230 21.54 0.96 -23.75
CA VAL A 230 22.31 0.20 -22.76
C VAL A 230 23.78 0.63 -22.76
N VAL A 231 24.37 0.84 -23.94
CA VAL A 231 25.74 1.34 -24.08
C VAL A 231 25.88 2.74 -23.46
N LEU A 232 24.94 3.65 -23.75
CA LEU A 232 24.92 4.99 -23.16
C LEU A 232 24.74 4.95 -21.64
N ALA A 233 23.89 4.05 -21.13
CA ALA A 233 23.71 3.88 -19.69
C ALA A 233 24.98 3.35 -19.00
N LEU A 234 25.69 2.41 -19.62
CA LEU A 234 26.97 1.92 -19.12
C LEU A 234 28.02 3.04 -19.04
N GLN A 235 28.15 3.82 -20.12
CA GLN A 235 29.04 4.97 -20.17
C GLN A 235 28.65 6.02 -19.12
N SER A 236 27.36 6.35 -19.00
CA SER A 236 26.85 7.30 -18.00
C SER A 236 27.03 6.82 -16.56
N SER A 237 27.18 5.52 -16.34
CA SER A 237 27.55 4.95 -15.03
C SER A 237 29.05 5.12 -14.72
N GLY A 238 29.82 5.62 -15.67
CA GLY A 238 31.27 5.78 -15.62
C GLY A 238 32.05 4.47 -15.73
N ILE A 239 31.46 3.41 -16.28
CA ILE A 239 32.15 2.14 -16.53
C ILE A 239 32.66 2.14 -17.96
N ALA A 240 33.98 2.11 -18.15
CA ALA A 240 34.56 2.00 -19.48
C ALA A 240 34.31 0.59 -20.05
N SER A 241 34.11 0.48 -21.37
CA SER A 241 33.77 -0.79 -22.02
C SER A 241 34.84 -1.88 -21.91
N GLN A 242 36.07 -1.49 -21.58
CA GLN A 242 37.21 -2.39 -21.39
C GLN A 242 37.35 -2.90 -19.95
N GLU A 243 36.55 -2.39 -19.01
CA GLU A 243 36.62 -2.81 -17.61
C GLU A 243 36.09 -4.24 -17.43
N PRO A 244 36.69 -5.08 -16.55
CA PRO A 244 36.23 -6.44 -16.31
C PRO A 244 34.77 -6.55 -15.85
N VAL A 245 34.24 -5.48 -15.24
CA VAL A 245 32.85 -5.41 -14.75
C VAL A 245 31.85 -4.99 -15.83
N ALA A 246 32.31 -4.52 -16.99
CA ALA A 246 31.47 -3.92 -18.03
C ALA A 246 30.38 -4.88 -18.53
N GLU A 247 30.73 -6.14 -18.79
CA GLU A 247 29.75 -7.11 -19.30
C GLU A 247 28.68 -7.45 -18.26
N ARG A 248 29.10 -7.64 -16.99
CA ARG A 248 28.17 -7.86 -15.88
C ARG A 248 27.24 -6.66 -15.66
N ALA A 249 27.76 -5.43 -15.83
CA ALA A 249 26.96 -4.21 -15.75
C ALA A 249 25.97 -4.09 -16.91
N LYS A 250 26.37 -4.42 -18.14
CA LYS A 250 25.46 -4.50 -19.29
C LYS A 250 24.34 -5.51 -19.05
N ASP A 251 24.66 -6.70 -18.57
CA ASP A 251 23.68 -7.73 -18.24
C ASP A 251 22.74 -7.26 -17.13
N CYS A 252 23.26 -6.60 -16.11
CA CYS A 252 22.47 -6.00 -15.04
C CYS A 252 21.48 -4.93 -15.56
N LEU A 253 21.93 -4.04 -16.45
CA LEU A 253 21.09 -3.02 -17.08
C LEU A 253 20.05 -3.64 -18.03
N LYS A 254 20.42 -4.68 -18.76
CA LYS A 254 19.49 -5.45 -19.60
C LYS A 254 18.43 -6.17 -18.75
N ALA A 255 18.82 -6.75 -17.61
CA ALA A 255 17.92 -7.42 -16.67
C ALA A 255 17.04 -6.45 -15.87
N ALA A 256 17.51 -5.21 -15.64
CA ALA A 256 16.72 -4.15 -15.01
C ALA A 256 15.46 -3.81 -15.82
N ARG A 257 15.50 -4.02 -17.14
CA ARG A 257 14.30 -3.98 -17.97
C ARG A 257 13.35 -5.10 -17.54
N ARG A 258 12.15 -4.74 -17.09
CA ARG A 258 11.08 -5.70 -16.77
C ARG A 258 10.90 -6.68 -17.94
N MET A 259 11.33 -7.92 -17.76
CA MET A 259 11.07 -8.99 -18.71
C MET A 259 9.56 -9.29 -18.71
N GLY A 260 8.87 -8.94 -19.81
CA GLY A 260 7.44 -9.16 -19.95
C GLY A 260 6.72 -8.06 -20.75
N ARG A 261 5.38 -8.11 -20.72
CA ARG A 261 4.53 -7.09 -21.33
C ARG A 261 4.64 -5.80 -20.52
N THR A 262 4.65 -4.65 -21.21
CA THR A 262 4.65 -3.35 -20.52
C THR A 262 3.42 -3.21 -19.61
N PRO A 263 3.48 -2.42 -18.53
CA PRO A 263 2.34 -2.21 -17.65
C PRO A 263 1.06 -1.79 -18.40
N ASN A 264 1.22 -0.99 -19.45
CA ASN A 264 0.13 -0.56 -20.33
C ASN A 264 -0.47 -1.74 -21.11
N LEU A 265 0.36 -2.62 -21.67
CA LEU A 265 -0.10 -3.81 -22.38
C LEU A 265 -0.77 -4.80 -21.43
N ASN A 266 -0.27 -4.96 -20.19
CA ASN A 266 -0.94 -5.74 -19.15
C ASN A 266 -2.32 -5.17 -18.82
N CYS A 267 -2.43 -3.86 -18.63
CA CYS A 267 -3.71 -3.18 -18.38
C CYS A 267 -4.70 -3.40 -19.54
N ALA A 268 -4.25 -3.30 -20.80
CA ALA A 268 -5.08 -3.56 -21.97
C ALA A 268 -5.58 -5.02 -22.02
N ASN A 269 -4.72 -5.99 -21.69
CA ASN A 269 -5.12 -7.40 -21.60
C ASN A 269 -6.10 -7.65 -20.45
N LEU A 270 -5.90 -6.99 -19.31
CA LEU A 270 -6.86 -7.06 -18.19
C LEU A 270 -8.21 -6.49 -18.58
N ALA A 271 -8.28 -5.44 -19.39
CA ALA A 271 -9.54 -4.93 -19.91
C ALA A 271 -10.29 -5.96 -20.76
N ILE A 272 -9.58 -6.77 -21.55
CA ILE A 272 -10.17 -7.90 -22.31
C ILE A 272 -10.63 -9.01 -21.36
N LYS A 273 -9.83 -9.34 -20.34
CA LYS A 273 -10.22 -10.35 -19.34
C LYS A 273 -11.45 -9.90 -18.53
N LEU A 274 -11.55 -8.60 -18.23
CA LEU A 274 -12.70 -8.01 -17.55
C LEU A 274 -13.98 -8.19 -18.37
N SER A 275 -13.95 -7.96 -19.69
CA SER A 275 -15.14 -8.17 -20.53
C SER A 275 -15.59 -9.63 -20.56
N ARG A 276 -14.65 -10.59 -20.46
CA ARG A 276 -14.95 -12.02 -20.37
C ARG A 276 -15.53 -12.45 -19.03
N ILE A 277 -15.26 -11.71 -17.95
CA ILE A 277 -15.74 -12.04 -16.61
C ILE A 277 -17.02 -11.33 -16.21
N ASN A 278 -17.32 -10.20 -16.84
CA ASN A 278 -18.56 -9.43 -16.65
C ASN A 278 -19.85 -10.27 -16.77
N PRO A 279 -19.97 -11.28 -17.65
CA PRO A 279 -21.14 -12.15 -17.68
C PRO A 279 -21.45 -12.84 -16.35
N TYR A 280 -20.44 -13.27 -15.58
CA TYR A 280 -20.67 -13.87 -14.27
C TYR A 280 -21.27 -12.90 -13.27
N ARG A 281 -20.89 -11.61 -13.36
CA ARG A 281 -21.50 -10.54 -12.56
C ARG A 281 -22.96 -10.31 -12.98
N ALA A 282 -23.23 -10.25 -14.28
CA ALA A 282 -24.59 -10.10 -14.81
C ALA A 282 -25.50 -11.26 -14.37
N GLU A 283 -24.99 -12.50 -14.34
CA GLU A 283 -25.73 -13.65 -13.80
C GLU A 283 -26.09 -13.47 -12.31
N ILE A 284 -25.22 -12.86 -11.50
CA ILE A 284 -25.53 -12.54 -10.09
C ILE A 284 -26.57 -11.40 -10.00
N GLU A 285 -26.52 -10.41 -10.89
CA GLU A 285 -27.55 -9.35 -10.96
C GLU A 285 -28.92 -9.94 -11.33
N TRP A 286 -28.95 -10.90 -12.26
CA TRP A 286 -30.18 -11.62 -12.61
C TRP A 286 -30.69 -12.46 -11.44
N TYR A 287 -29.80 -13.14 -10.72
CA TYR A 287 -30.17 -13.85 -9.49
C TYR A 287 -30.79 -12.88 -8.48
N LYS A 288 -30.18 -11.71 -8.28
CA LYS A 288 -30.73 -10.68 -7.39
C LYS A 288 -32.12 -10.24 -7.83
N ALA A 289 -32.29 -9.85 -9.10
CA ALA A 289 -33.58 -9.43 -9.62
C ALA A 289 -34.66 -10.51 -9.50
N LEU A 290 -34.28 -11.79 -9.60
CA LEU A 290 -35.18 -12.92 -9.39
C LEU A 290 -35.59 -13.06 -7.93
N CYS A 291 -34.65 -13.00 -6.99
CA CYS A 291 -34.93 -13.07 -5.56
C CYS A 291 -35.79 -11.89 -5.08
N ASP A 292 -35.53 -10.69 -5.60
CA ASP A 292 -36.29 -9.48 -5.25
C ASP A 292 -37.75 -9.55 -5.73
N ARG A 293 -38.05 -10.37 -6.75
CA ARG A 293 -39.40 -10.63 -7.28
C ARG A 293 -40.03 -11.90 -6.72
N SER A 294 -39.34 -12.65 -5.87
CA SER A 294 -39.87 -13.90 -5.30
C SER A 294 -41.03 -13.60 -4.34
N ASP A 295 -42.01 -14.50 -4.31
CA ASP A 295 -43.13 -14.46 -3.36
C ASP A 295 -42.65 -14.60 -1.91
N ASP A 296 -41.46 -15.19 -1.70
CA ASP A 296 -40.85 -15.32 -0.37
C ASP A 296 -40.49 -13.96 0.25
N GLN A 297 -40.32 -12.89 -0.56
CA GLN A 297 -40.00 -11.53 -0.09
C GLN A 297 -38.79 -11.46 0.86
N MET A 298 -37.76 -12.26 0.58
CA MET A 298 -36.54 -12.35 1.39
C MET A 298 -35.37 -11.54 0.79
N GLY A 299 -35.34 -11.40 -0.54
CA GLY A 299 -34.23 -10.78 -1.24
C GLY A 299 -32.99 -11.68 -1.37
N TYR A 300 -32.04 -11.25 -2.19
CA TYR A 300 -30.95 -12.12 -2.66
C TYR A 300 -29.92 -12.51 -1.59
N TYR A 301 -29.69 -11.66 -0.59
CA TYR A 301 -28.81 -11.97 0.55
C TYR A 301 -29.33 -13.18 1.33
N ASP A 302 -30.57 -13.10 1.80
CA ASP A 302 -31.21 -14.14 2.58
C ASP A 302 -31.44 -15.42 1.77
N SER A 303 -31.85 -15.30 0.50
CA SER A 303 -31.96 -16.45 -0.40
C SER A 303 -30.62 -17.18 -0.55
N PHE A 304 -29.52 -16.44 -0.70
CA PHE A 304 -28.19 -17.04 -0.84
C PHE A 304 -27.65 -17.60 0.49
N LYS A 305 -27.94 -16.96 1.62
CA LYS A 305 -27.57 -17.45 2.95
C LYS A 305 -28.29 -18.77 3.26
N ARG A 306 -29.56 -18.90 2.89
CA ARG A 306 -30.38 -20.10 3.12
C ARG A 306 -30.34 -21.10 1.96
N ARG A 307 -29.45 -20.90 0.99
CA ARG A 307 -29.42 -21.69 -0.23
C ARG A 307 -29.27 -23.19 0.03
N GLY A 308 -30.02 -23.98 -0.74
CA GLY A 308 -29.95 -25.44 -0.76
C GLY A 308 -29.02 -25.98 -1.84
N ALA A 309 -29.20 -27.25 -2.20
CA ALA A 309 -28.42 -27.93 -3.24
C ALA A 309 -28.87 -27.61 -4.68
N SER A 310 -29.47 -26.42 -4.92
CA SER A 310 -29.99 -26.09 -6.25
C SER A 310 -28.85 -25.78 -7.24
N LYS A 311 -29.03 -26.18 -8.50
CA LYS A 311 -28.05 -25.87 -9.57
C LYS A 311 -27.81 -24.36 -9.72
N ARG A 312 -28.85 -23.56 -9.50
CA ARG A 312 -28.80 -22.09 -9.59
C ARG A 312 -27.93 -21.51 -8.49
N ASP A 313 -28.17 -21.90 -7.25
CA ASP A 313 -27.44 -21.40 -6.09
C ASP A 313 -25.96 -21.79 -6.14
N PHE A 314 -25.67 -23.03 -6.58
CA PHE A 314 -24.31 -23.48 -6.82
C PHE A 314 -23.61 -22.62 -7.89
N LYS A 315 -24.32 -22.32 -8.99
CA LYS A 315 -23.79 -21.48 -10.08
C LYS A 315 -23.48 -20.06 -9.60
N VAL A 316 -24.35 -19.44 -8.80
CA VAL A 316 -24.11 -18.10 -8.21
C VAL A 316 -22.88 -18.12 -7.31
N ASN A 317 -22.75 -19.14 -6.45
CA ASN A 317 -21.57 -19.28 -5.59
C ASN A 317 -20.28 -19.50 -6.40
N LEU A 318 -20.33 -20.27 -7.48
CA LEU A 318 -19.20 -20.44 -8.39
C LEU A 318 -18.81 -19.13 -9.07
N ASN A 319 -19.80 -18.35 -9.52
CA ASN A 319 -19.57 -17.05 -10.15
C ASN A 319 -18.92 -16.05 -9.17
N ARG A 320 -19.36 -16.03 -7.91
CA ARG A 320 -18.74 -15.26 -6.82
C ARG A 320 -17.24 -15.56 -6.70
N HIS A 321 -16.87 -16.84 -6.65
CA HIS A 321 -15.46 -17.26 -6.59
C HIS A 321 -14.65 -16.86 -7.83
N LYS A 322 -15.22 -17.03 -9.03
CA LYS A 322 -14.55 -16.62 -10.28
C LYS A 322 -14.25 -15.13 -10.30
N LEU A 323 -15.22 -14.31 -9.89
CA LEU A 323 -15.04 -12.86 -9.80
C LEU A 323 -14.00 -12.49 -8.75
N ALA A 324 -14.02 -13.12 -7.56
CA ALA A 324 -13.01 -12.91 -6.53
C ALA A 324 -11.59 -13.21 -7.05
N GLN A 325 -11.40 -14.37 -7.68
CA GLN A 325 -10.10 -14.78 -8.25
C GLN A 325 -9.55 -13.77 -9.26
N PHE A 326 -10.42 -13.22 -10.12
CA PHE A 326 -10.01 -12.19 -11.07
C PHE A 326 -9.55 -10.91 -10.38
N TRP A 327 -10.32 -10.43 -9.41
CA TRP A 327 -9.99 -9.21 -8.67
C TRP A 327 -8.74 -9.36 -7.82
N ASP A 328 -8.54 -10.52 -7.19
CA ASP A 328 -7.33 -10.84 -6.44
C ASP A 328 -6.10 -10.89 -7.38
N ASN A 329 -6.25 -11.41 -8.60
CA ASN A 329 -5.19 -11.35 -9.62
C ASN A 329 -4.88 -9.92 -10.06
N VAL A 330 -5.91 -9.09 -10.30
CA VAL A 330 -5.72 -7.66 -10.63
C VAL A 330 -4.94 -6.94 -9.53
N ILE A 331 -5.28 -7.20 -8.26
CA ILE A 331 -4.58 -6.64 -7.10
C ILE A 331 -3.13 -7.14 -7.05
N GLY A 332 -2.90 -8.44 -7.26
CA GLY A 332 -1.54 -9.02 -7.28
C GLY A 332 -0.65 -8.40 -8.37
N LEU A 333 -1.19 -8.19 -9.57
CA LEU A 333 -0.48 -7.49 -10.65
C LEU A 333 -0.23 -6.01 -10.32
N MET A 334 -1.19 -5.36 -9.66
CA MET A 334 -1.04 -3.97 -9.22
C MET A 334 0.11 -3.80 -8.23
N GLU A 335 0.19 -4.71 -7.25
CA GLU A 335 1.13 -4.69 -6.13
C GLU A 335 2.54 -5.13 -6.50
N SER A 336 2.67 -5.97 -7.53
CA SER A 336 3.96 -6.32 -8.14
C SER A 336 4.41 -5.30 -9.19
N ASN A 337 3.79 -4.11 -9.22
CA ASN A 337 4.08 -3.01 -10.14
C ASN A 337 3.96 -3.41 -11.63
N GLN A 338 3.18 -4.44 -11.96
CA GLN A 338 2.96 -4.89 -13.35
C GLN A 338 1.85 -4.13 -14.07
N LEU A 339 1.25 -3.11 -13.43
CA LEU A 339 0.19 -2.25 -13.95
C LEU A 339 0.59 -0.77 -13.82
N PRO A 340 0.04 0.14 -14.67
CA PRO A 340 0.39 1.57 -14.69
C PRO A 340 0.27 2.20 -13.30
N HIS A 341 1.14 3.15 -12.93
CA HIS A 341 1.23 3.70 -11.56
C HIS A 341 -0.09 4.32 -11.05
N ASP A 342 -0.86 4.89 -11.95
CA ASP A 342 -2.15 5.54 -11.72
C ASP A 342 -3.37 4.60 -11.89
N PHE A 343 -3.16 3.30 -12.10
CA PHE A 343 -4.22 2.30 -12.34
C PHE A 343 -5.38 2.37 -11.33
N HIS A 344 -5.07 2.57 -10.04
CA HIS A 344 -6.05 2.69 -8.95
C HIS A 344 -6.91 3.97 -9.02
N ARG A 345 -6.59 4.90 -9.92
CA ARG A 345 -7.33 6.15 -10.18
C ARG A 345 -8.09 6.10 -11.50
N HIS A 346 -7.86 5.08 -12.33
CA HIS A 346 -8.55 4.93 -13.61
C HIS A 346 -10.01 4.63 -13.34
N GLY A 347 -10.90 5.53 -13.78
CA GLY A 347 -12.34 5.41 -13.54
C GLY A 347 -12.90 4.03 -13.90
N LYS A 348 -12.47 3.45 -15.04
CA LYS A 348 -12.87 2.10 -15.45
C LYS A 348 -12.69 1.07 -14.34
N TRP A 349 -11.53 1.04 -13.68
CA TRP A 349 -11.20 0.06 -12.65
C TRP A 349 -11.88 0.39 -11.33
N VAL A 350 -11.91 1.67 -10.94
CA VAL A 350 -12.56 2.14 -9.72
C VAL A 350 -14.07 1.87 -9.73
N TYR A 351 -14.76 2.23 -10.81
CA TYR A 351 -16.20 1.98 -10.96
C TYR A 351 -16.51 0.48 -11.08
N SER A 352 -15.69 -0.27 -11.81
CA SER A 352 -15.88 -1.72 -11.95
C SER A 352 -15.69 -2.46 -10.62
N SER A 353 -14.67 -2.11 -9.85
CA SER A 353 -14.41 -2.72 -8.54
C SER A 353 -15.47 -2.34 -7.52
N GLN A 354 -15.92 -1.08 -7.51
CA GLN A 354 -17.01 -0.64 -6.65
C GLN A 354 -18.32 -1.37 -6.99
N SER A 355 -18.64 -1.46 -8.28
CA SER A 355 -19.83 -2.17 -8.74
C SER A 355 -19.81 -3.67 -8.41
N TYR A 356 -18.64 -4.30 -8.52
CA TYR A 356 -18.43 -5.67 -8.04
C TYR A 356 -18.65 -5.78 -6.53
N LYS A 357 -18.01 -4.89 -5.74
CA LYS A 357 -18.11 -4.89 -4.28
C LYS A 357 -19.55 -4.76 -3.80
N LEU A 358 -20.31 -3.80 -4.36
CA LEU A 358 -21.71 -3.55 -4.03
C LEU A 358 -22.62 -4.77 -4.24
N LEU A 359 -22.32 -5.59 -5.26
CA LEU A 359 -23.13 -6.75 -5.58
C LEU A 359 -22.71 -8.00 -4.80
N VAL A 360 -21.38 -8.21 -4.67
CA VAL A 360 -20.80 -9.50 -4.29
C VAL A 360 -20.38 -9.58 -2.82
N GLU A 361 -19.96 -8.47 -2.21
CA GLU A 361 -19.58 -8.47 -0.78
C GLU A 361 -20.73 -8.95 0.13
N PRO A 362 -22.01 -8.59 -0.10
CA PRO A 362 -23.14 -9.19 0.61
C PRO A 362 -23.19 -10.72 0.54
N LEU A 363 -22.80 -11.32 -0.59
CA LEU A 363 -22.79 -12.78 -0.74
C LEU A 363 -21.60 -13.44 -0.02
N ASP A 364 -20.44 -12.76 0.04
CA ASP A 364 -19.31 -13.19 0.86
C ASP A 364 -19.67 -13.14 2.35
N ILE A 365 -20.38 -12.09 2.78
CA ILE A 365 -20.94 -11.97 4.15
C ILE A 365 -21.93 -13.11 4.41
N ALA A 366 -22.89 -13.32 3.51
CA ALA A 366 -23.89 -14.37 3.64
C ALA A 366 -23.22 -15.74 3.82
N GLU A 367 -22.18 -16.03 3.04
CA GLU A 367 -21.44 -17.28 3.17
C GLU A 367 -20.69 -17.38 4.51
N TYR A 368 -20.03 -16.31 4.92
CA TYR A 368 -19.27 -16.26 6.18
C TYR A 368 -20.14 -16.62 7.40
N TYR A 369 -21.35 -16.05 7.46
CA TYR A 369 -22.28 -16.34 8.56
C TYR A 369 -22.99 -17.68 8.37
N ARG A 370 -23.32 -18.08 7.13
CA ARG A 370 -23.92 -19.39 6.84
C ARG A 370 -23.05 -20.55 7.31
N THR A 371 -21.74 -20.46 7.12
CA THR A 371 -20.81 -21.53 7.52
C THR A 371 -20.33 -21.41 8.97
N GLY A 372 -20.89 -20.48 9.76
CA GLY A 372 -20.53 -20.32 11.17
C GLY A 372 -19.12 -19.77 11.42
N MET A 373 -18.47 -19.15 10.43
CA MET A 373 -17.09 -18.67 10.59
C MET A 373 -16.93 -17.61 11.67
N HIS A 374 -18.01 -16.88 11.95
CA HIS A 374 -18.03 -15.86 13.00
C HIS A 374 -17.79 -16.44 14.40
N HIS A 375 -18.14 -17.71 14.65
CA HIS A 375 -17.81 -18.39 15.91
C HIS A 375 -16.34 -18.80 16.01
N ILE A 376 -15.66 -18.98 14.88
CA ILE A 376 -14.25 -19.43 14.82
C ILE A 376 -13.30 -18.24 14.80
N LYS A 377 -13.59 -17.24 13.96
CA LYS A 377 -12.71 -16.11 13.70
C LYS A 377 -13.18 -14.81 14.37
N GLY A 378 -14.44 -14.71 14.79
CA GLY A 378 -15.09 -13.46 15.20
C GLY A 378 -15.89 -12.83 14.07
N HIS A 379 -16.56 -11.70 14.33
CA HIS A 379 -17.46 -11.08 13.35
C HIS A 379 -16.76 -10.59 12.06
N TYR A 380 -17.54 -10.53 10.98
CA TYR A 380 -17.02 -10.36 9.62
C TYR A 380 -16.18 -9.10 9.43
N ILE A 381 -16.64 -7.95 9.93
CA ILE A 381 -16.01 -6.64 9.64
C ILE A 381 -14.53 -6.64 10.07
N ASN A 382 -14.24 -7.22 11.23
CA ASN A 382 -12.89 -7.22 11.82
C ASN A 382 -12.07 -8.47 11.47
N HIS A 383 -12.71 -9.62 11.25
CA HIS A 383 -12.01 -10.91 11.17
C HIS A 383 -12.32 -11.76 9.93
N GLY A 384 -13.35 -11.40 9.17
CA GLY A 384 -13.78 -12.13 7.98
C GLY A 384 -13.63 -11.36 6.67
N ARG A 385 -13.50 -10.03 6.74
CA ARG A 385 -13.53 -9.15 5.58
C ARG A 385 -12.27 -9.30 4.73
N GLU A 386 -12.50 -9.61 3.47
CA GLU A 386 -11.45 -9.94 2.52
C GLU A 386 -10.68 -8.69 2.08
N ARG A 387 -9.36 -8.84 1.93
CA ARG A 387 -8.44 -7.73 1.65
C ARG A 387 -8.81 -6.92 0.40
N ARG A 388 -9.34 -7.58 -0.62
CA ARG A 388 -9.81 -6.93 -1.86
C ARG A 388 -10.81 -5.81 -1.61
N TYR A 389 -11.75 -5.99 -0.67
CA TYR A 389 -12.77 -4.98 -0.38
C TYR A 389 -12.18 -3.75 0.32
N GLN A 390 -11.23 -3.96 1.23
CA GLN A 390 -10.48 -2.88 1.87
C GLN A 390 -9.68 -2.04 0.85
N ILE A 391 -9.10 -2.69 -0.16
CA ILE A 391 -8.41 -2.01 -1.25
C ILE A 391 -9.39 -1.18 -2.09
N PHE A 392 -10.55 -1.73 -2.41
CA PHE A 392 -11.56 -1.02 -3.18
C PHE A 392 -12.19 0.15 -2.43
N ASP A 393 -12.30 0.08 -1.09
CA ASP A 393 -12.65 1.23 -0.26
C ASP A 393 -11.63 2.36 -0.46
N ARG A 394 -10.32 2.05 -0.47
CA ARG A 394 -9.26 3.05 -0.72
C ARG A 394 -9.36 3.65 -2.11
N TRP A 395 -9.69 2.87 -3.13
CA TRP A 395 -9.87 3.38 -4.50
C TRP A 395 -11.10 4.29 -4.60
N TRP A 396 -12.19 3.94 -3.91
CA TRP A 396 -13.44 4.68 -3.93
C TRP A 396 -13.38 6.01 -3.15
N LYS A 397 -12.58 6.10 -2.07
CA LYS A 397 -12.43 7.33 -1.25
C LYS A 397 -12.06 8.59 -2.06
N ASN A 398 -11.36 8.43 -3.19
CA ASN A 398 -10.92 9.55 -4.01
C ASN A 398 -11.96 9.99 -5.05
N VAL A 399 -13.09 9.29 -5.15
CA VAL A 399 -14.18 9.64 -6.05
C VAL A 399 -15.05 10.69 -5.36
N ARG A 400 -15.18 11.88 -5.97
CA ARG A 400 -16.15 12.87 -5.51
C ARG A 400 -17.55 12.35 -5.82
N VAL A 401 -18.32 12.06 -4.77
CA VAL A 401 -19.73 11.71 -4.89
C VAL A 401 -20.54 12.94 -4.51
N GLU A 402 -21.30 13.48 -5.46
CA GLU A 402 -22.26 14.54 -5.13
C GLU A 402 -23.41 13.95 -4.31
N GLU A 403 -23.72 14.57 -3.18
CA GLU A 403 -24.82 14.17 -2.30
C GLU A 403 -26.17 14.58 -2.89
N ASN A 404 -26.61 13.81 -3.88
CA ASN A 404 -27.93 13.98 -4.46
C ASN A 404 -28.95 13.13 -3.69
N LYS A 405 -30.00 13.77 -3.16
CA LYS A 405 -31.11 13.08 -2.49
C LYS A 405 -31.78 12.11 -3.47
N ARG A 406 -31.80 10.83 -3.11
CA ARG A 406 -32.39 9.77 -3.94
C ARG A 406 -33.92 9.82 -3.89
N SER A 407 -34.56 9.69 -5.05
CA SER A 407 -36.03 9.57 -5.15
C SER A 407 -36.52 8.12 -5.01
N LYS A 408 -35.67 7.14 -5.33
CA LYS A 408 -35.95 5.69 -5.27
C LYS A 408 -34.83 4.98 -4.50
N PHE A 409 -35.15 3.80 -3.94
CA PHE A 409 -34.15 2.91 -3.35
C PHE A 409 -33.02 2.62 -4.33
N ALA A 410 -31.80 2.49 -3.80
CA ALA A 410 -30.65 2.14 -4.60
C ALA A 410 -30.84 0.75 -5.23
N SER A 411 -30.24 0.52 -6.41
CA SER A 411 -30.26 -0.82 -7.01
C SER A 411 -29.43 -1.84 -6.21
N LEU A 412 -28.42 -1.35 -5.49
CA LEU A 412 -27.56 -2.09 -4.57
C LEU A 412 -27.35 -1.22 -3.32
N THR A 413 -27.33 -1.84 -2.13
CA THR A 413 -27.10 -1.12 -0.88
C THR A 413 -25.73 -0.46 -0.88
N GLN A 414 -25.66 0.84 -0.59
CA GLN A 414 -24.42 1.64 -0.73
C GLN A 414 -23.36 1.30 0.32
N ASP A 415 -23.76 0.90 1.54
CA ASP A 415 -22.85 0.28 2.51
C ASP A 415 -22.80 -1.24 2.27
N THR A 416 -21.66 -1.71 1.77
CA THR A 416 -21.46 -3.12 1.40
C THR A 416 -21.32 -4.05 2.59
N CYS A 417 -21.00 -3.50 3.77
CA CYS A 417 -20.96 -4.20 5.04
C CYS A 417 -22.30 -4.13 5.80
N PHE A 418 -23.36 -3.56 5.23
CA PHE A 418 -24.67 -3.45 5.87
C PHE A 418 -25.15 -4.78 6.46
N TRP A 419 -25.08 -5.85 5.68
CA TRP A 419 -25.52 -7.17 6.13
C TRP A 419 -24.66 -7.74 7.25
N ALA A 420 -23.35 -7.45 7.30
CA ALA A 420 -22.51 -7.88 8.42
C ALA A 420 -22.94 -7.20 9.73
N LYS A 421 -23.32 -5.93 9.67
CA LYS A 421 -23.88 -5.18 10.81
C LYS A 421 -25.24 -5.74 11.25
N VAL A 422 -26.09 -6.19 10.32
CA VAL A 422 -27.35 -6.89 10.64
C VAL A 422 -27.08 -8.17 11.42
N GLU A 423 -26.11 -8.98 10.99
CA GLU A 423 -25.77 -10.25 11.67
C GLU A 423 -25.17 -10.01 13.07
N GLU A 424 -24.32 -8.99 13.21
CA GLU A 424 -23.82 -8.55 14.52
C GLU A 424 -24.97 -8.10 15.43
N ALA A 425 -25.88 -7.26 14.92
CA ALA A 425 -27.05 -6.81 15.67
C ALA A 425 -28.01 -7.94 16.04
N ARG A 426 -28.08 -9.01 15.22
CA ARG A 426 -28.84 -10.23 15.55
C ARG A 426 -28.19 -10.98 16.72
N GLY A 427 -26.88 -11.16 16.70
CA GLY A 427 -26.15 -11.75 17.82
C GLY A 427 -26.35 -10.97 19.13
N LEU A 428 -26.31 -9.64 19.08
CA LEU A 428 -26.60 -8.79 20.24
C LEU A 428 -28.03 -9.02 20.79
N LEU A 429 -29.01 -9.21 19.92
CA LEU A 429 -30.40 -9.46 20.31
C LEU A 429 -30.52 -10.80 21.07
N ASP A 430 -29.84 -11.84 20.58
CA ASP A 430 -29.78 -13.15 21.23
C ASP A 430 -29.05 -13.06 22.60
N ASP A 431 -27.99 -12.26 22.70
CA ASP A 431 -27.23 -12.04 23.95
C ASP A 431 -28.03 -11.28 25.01
N VAL A 432 -28.83 -10.27 24.61
CA VAL A 432 -29.71 -9.53 25.52
C VAL A 432 -30.76 -10.44 26.15
N GLY A 433 -31.32 -11.39 25.38
CA GLY A 433 -32.27 -12.37 25.89
C GLY A 433 -31.68 -13.31 26.96
N ASN A 434 -30.35 -13.47 26.98
CA ASN A 434 -29.64 -14.40 27.87
C ASN A 434 -28.90 -13.72 29.04
N THR A 435 -28.70 -12.40 29.00
CA THR A 435 -27.88 -11.66 29.99
C THR A 435 -28.69 -11.25 31.22
N ARG A 436 -28.20 -11.59 32.43
CA ARG A 436 -28.79 -11.16 33.72
C ARG A 436 -28.14 -9.93 34.35
N ASP A 437 -26.99 -9.48 33.84
CA ASP A 437 -26.27 -8.30 34.33
C ASP A 437 -26.86 -6.99 33.75
N PRO A 438 -27.38 -6.07 34.59
CA PRO A 438 -27.95 -4.80 34.15
C PRO A 438 -26.96 -3.88 33.43
N SER A 439 -25.68 -3.90 33.81
CA SER A 439 -24.66 -3.01 33.23
C SER A 439 -24.24 -3.46 31.83
N HIS A 440 -24.00 -4.76 31.66
CA HIS A 440 -23.77 -5.38 30.36
C HIS A 440 -24.99 -5.23 29.44
N SER A 441 -26.21 -5.41 29.98
CA SER A 441 -27.45 -5.20 29.23
C SER A 441 -27.56 -3.77 28.69
N ALA A 442 -27.24 -2.76 29.50
CA ALA A 442 -27.27 -1.36 29.06
C ALA A 442 -26.33 -1.09 27.87
N LEU A 443 -25.12 -1.65 27.89
CA LEU A 443 -24.14 -1.53 26.80
C LEU A 443 -24.62 -2.23 25.51
N LEU A 444 -25.25 -3.40 25.63
CA LEU A 444 -25.83 -4.10 24.48
C LEU A 444 -26.95 -3.28 23.84
N TRP A 445 -27.83 -2.69 24.67
CA TRP A 445 -28.90 -1.80 24.20
C TRP A 445 -28.35 -0.56 23.47
N GLU A 446 -27.29 0.07 23.99
CA GLU A 446 -26.65 1.20 23.33
C GLU A 446 -26.17 0.83 21.92
N LYS A 447 -25.51 -0.32 21.76
CA LYS A 447 -25.05 -0.81 20.46
C LYS A 447 -26.22 -1.11 19.50
N MET A 448 -27.30 -1.72 20.02
CA MET A 448 -28.49 -2.01 19.23
C MET A 448 -29.21 -0.74 18.78
N ASP A 449 -29.38 0.24 19.67
CA ASP A 449 -29.97 1.55 19.36
C ASP A 449 -29.11 2.30 18.34
N GLY A 450 -27.78 2.21 18.47
CA GLY A 450 -26.82 2.74 17.50
C GLY A 450 -27.02 2.14 16.11
N PHE A 451 -27.12 0.80 16.01
CA PHE A 451 -27.41 0.14 14.74
C PHE A 451 -28.79 0.49 14.18
N ALA A 452 -29.84 0.56 15.02
CA ALA A 452 -31.18 0.93 14.61
C ALA A 452 -31.22 2.33 13.99
N SER A 453 -30.57 3.30 14.64
CA SER A 453 -30.45 4.69 14.14
C SER A 453 -29.67 4.77 12.82
N TYR A 454 -28.55 4.06 12.75
CA TYR A 454 -27.75 3.93 11.53
C TYR A 454 -28.59 3.36 10.36
N ALA A 455 -29.26 2.22 10.57
CA ALA A 455 -30.02 1.56 9.52
C ALA A 455 -31.21 2.41 9.07
N LYS A 456 -31.92 3.06 10.02
CA LYS A 456 -33.00 4.00 9.73
C LYS A 456 -32.53 5.14 8.82
N THR A 457 -31.38 5.74 9.13
CA THR A 457 -30.81 6.84 8.33
C THR A 457 -30.57 6.39 6.87
N LEU A 458 -29.97 5.22 6.66
CA LEU A 458 -29.72 4.67 5.32
C LEU A 458 -31.03 4.36 4.56
N VAL A 459 -32.05 3.85 5.26
CA VAL A 459 -33.36 3.55 4.68
C VAL A 459 -34.08 4.83 4.26
N GLU A 460 -34.10 5.85 5.13
CA GLU A 460 -34.71 7.16 4.85
C GLU A 460 -34.01 7.89 3.70
N ALA A 461 -32.68 7.80 3.64
CA ALA A 461 -31.87 8.31 2.53
C ALA A 461 -32.01 7.48 1.23
N LYS A 462 -32.73 6.34 1.27
CA LYS A 462 -32.92 5.40 0.16
C LYS A 462 -31.59 4.87 -0.40
N GLU A 463 -30.58 4.75 0.46
CA GLU A 463 -29.27 4.21 0.13
C GLU A 463 -29.20 2.68 0.20
N VAL A 464 -30.20 2.07 0.81
CA VAL A 464 -30.41 0.62 0.77
C VAL A 464 -31.11 0.19 -0.51
N SER A 465 -30.93 -1.08 -0.87
CA SER A 465 -31.71 -1.74 -1.91
C SER A 465 -33.00 -2.35 -1.37
N ILE A 466 -33.96 -2.62 -2.26
CA ILE A 466 -35.31 -3.07 -1.92
C ILE A 466 -35.34 -4.40 -1.15
N ASP A 467 -34.33 -5.25 -1.31
CA ASP A 467 -34.15 -6.49 -0.56
C ASP A 467 -33.94 -6.26 0.94
N VAL A 468 -33.32 -5.14 1.33
CA VAL A 468 -33.15 -4.79 2.74
C VAL A 468 -34.50 -4.54 3.40
N VAL A 469 -35.44 -3.91 2.69
CA VAL A 469 -36.77 -3.57 3.22
C VAL A 469 -37.84 -4.59 2.85
N ALA A 470 -37.44 -5.73 2.27
CA ALA A 470 -38.35 -6.80 1.94
C ALA A 470 -38.90 -7.46 3.22
N LYS A 471 -40.18 -7.83 3.21
CA LYS A 471 -40.95 -8.23 4.41
C LYS A 471 -40.26 -9.32 5.24
N ASN A 472 -39.64 -10.30 4.60
CA ASN A 472 -39.03 -11.46 5.24
C ASN A 472 -37.50 -11.42 5.19
N SER A 473 -36.92 -10.25 4.91
CA SER A 473 -35.47 -10.04 4.98
C SER A 473 -34.97 -10.14 6.43
N SER A 474 -33.71 -10.54 6.61
CA SER A 474 -33.10 -10.60 7.94
C SER A 474 -33.13 -9.25 8.68
N TYR A 475 -33.04 -8.12 7.95
CA TYR A 475 -33.16 -6.79 8.56
C TYR A 475 -34.60 -6.50 9.03
N SER A 476 -35.61 -6.75 8.20
CA SER A 476 -37.01 -6.50 8.58
C SER A 476 -37.46 -7.38 9.75
N LEU A 477 -37.00 -8.64 9.78
CA LEU A 477 -37.25 -9.54 10.92
C LEU A 477 -36.53 -9.06 12.18
N TRP A 478 -35.25 -8.67 12.07
CA TRP A 478 -34.53 -8.09 13.20
C TRP A 478 -35.22 -6.82 13.74
N LEU A 479 -35.68 -5.93 12.85
CA LEU A 479 -36.34 -4.68 13.25
C LEU A 479 -37.65 -4.94 13.98
N LYS A 480 -38.41 -5.96 13.55
CA LYS A 480 -39.62 -6.41 14.25
C LYS A 480 -39.29 -6.89 15.66
N ASP A 481 -38.35 -7.83 15.79
CA ASP A 481 -37.96 -8.41 17.09
C ASP A 481 -37.39 -7.33 18.03
N TYR A 482 -36.58 -6.40 17.51
CA TYR A 482 -36.04 -5.25 18.25
C TYR A 482 -37.16 -4.34 18.79
N ASN A 483 -38.16 -3.99 17.97
CA ASN A 483 -39.27 -3.14 18.39
C ASN A 483 -40.15 -3.83 19.44
N GLU A 484 -40.37 -5.14 19.32
CA GLU A 484 -41.11 -5.93 20.31
C GLU A 484 -40.37 -5.93 21.66
N LEU A 485 -39.07 -6.21 21.68
CA LEU A 485 -38.25 -6.18 22.90
C LEU A 485 -38.16 -4.77 23.51
N LYS A 486 -38.02 -3.74 22.68
CA LYS A 486 -37.97 -2.35 23.14
C LYS A 486 -39.27 -1.93 23.81
N SER A 487 -40.42 -2.31 23.24
CA SER A 487 -41.74 -2.04 23.80
C SER A 487 -41.92 -2.72 25.16
N GLN A 488 -41.48 -3.98 25.29
CA GLN A 488 -41.52 -4.70 26.58
C GLN A 488 -40.66 -3.96 27.63
N ARG A 489 -39.45 -3.54 27.28
CA ARG A 489 -38.58 -2.78 28.20
C ARG A 489 -39.19 -1.46 28.65
N GLU A 490 -39.86 -0.73 27.76
CA GLU A 490 -40.53 0.52 28.10
C GLU A 490 -41.75 0.30 29.02
N GLN A 491 -42.47 -0.82 28.85
CA GLN A 491 -43.55 -1.23 29.75
C GLN A 491 -43.05 -1.69 31.12
N PHE A 492 -41.86 -2.29 31.21
CA PHE A 492 -41.25 -2.77 32.45
C PHE A 492 -40.36 -1.74 33.17
N ARG A 493 -40.31 -0.47 32.75
CA ARG A 493 -39.76 0.58 33.61
C ARG A 493 -40.70 0.76 34.81
N PRO A 494 -40.29 0.43 36.04
CA PRO A 494 -41.15 0.68 37.19
C PRO A 494 -41.42 2.18 37.29
N GLN A 495 -42.69 2.56 37.31
CA GLN A 495 -43.14 3.91 37.70
C GLN A 495 -42.77 4.15 39.17
N PHE A 496 -41.51 4.49 39.46
CA PHE A 496 -41.16 5.13 40.72
C PHE A 496 -41.49 6.62 40.64
N SER A 497 -42.79 6.92 40.64
CA SER A 497 -43.29 8.28 40.85
C SER A 497 -44.68 8.18 41.45
N GLY A 498 -44.76 7.85 42.74
CA GLY A 498 -46.05 7.77 43.43
C GLY A 498 -46.03 7.24 44.85
N LEU A 499 -45.03 7.55 45.67
CA LEU A 499 -45.09 7.26 47.12
C LEU A 499 -44.06 8.06 47.92
N MET A 500 -44.07 9.39 47.79
CA MET A 500 -43.57 10.31 48.82
C MET A 500 -44.37 11.61 48.70
N ASN A 501 -45.59 11.58 49.21
CA ASN A 501 -46.35 12.74 49.67
C ASN A 501 -47.46 12.22 50.59
N ARG A 502 -47.08 11.84 51.81
CA ARG A 502 -47.99 11.94 52.94
C ARG A 502 -47.36 12.94 53.90
N GLU A 503 -47.91 14.13 53.82
CA GLU A 503 -47.69 15.24 54.73
C GLU A 503 -47.87 14.78 56.18
N LEU A 504 -46.86 15.06 57.00
CA LEU A 504 -47.05 15.22 58.44
C LEU A 504 -47.57 16.66 58.64
N VAL A 505 -48.78 16.77 59.18
CA VAL A 505 -49.42 18.01 59.64
C VAL A 505 -49.37 17.97 61.19
N PRO A 506 -49.17 19.12 61.86
CA PRO A 506 -48.23 19.28 62.99
C PRO A 506 -48.55 18.56 64.29
#